data_AF-A0A7K1DYV1-F1
#
_entry.id   AF-A0A7K1DYV1-F1
#
_cell.length_a   1.000
_cell.length_b   1.000
_cell.length_c   1.000
_cell.angle_alpha   90.00
_cell.angle_beta   90.00
_cell.angle_gamma   90.00
#
_symmetry.space_group_name_H-M   'P 1'
#
loop_
_entity.id
_entity.type
_entity.pdbx_description
1 polymer ?
#
loop_
_entity_poly.entity_id
_entity_poly.type
_entity_poly.pdbx_seq_one_letter_code
_entity_poly.pdbx_strand_id
1 'polypeptide(L)'
;MGTPWFLVGLTIFAIVWITFNSFAPEPWRFDSAAIGFTALTLILSMQASYAAPMILLAQNRQDDRDRVQFEQDRIRAERNLADTEYLAREIVALRLAMNDMASKEFIRQELRALLEEIEKPADKAPSKKPASK
;
A
#
# COMPACT_ATOMS: atom_id res chain seq x y z
N MET A 1 9.30 0.37 17.78
CA MET A 1 10.74 0.45 17.49
C MET A 1 11.47 -0.01 18.73
N GLY A 2 12.18 -1.14 18.66
CA GLY A 2 12.90 -1.71 19.79
C GLY A 2 13.88 -0.68 20.33
N THR A 3 13.59 -0.14 21.51
CA THR A 3 14.33 0.99 22.05
C THR A 3 15.73 0.50 22.44
N PRO A 4 16.81 0.97 21.77
CA PRO A 4 18.19 0.60 22.10
C PRO A 4 18.52 0.92 23.57
N TRP A 5 17.76 1.83 24.15
CA TRP A 5 17.77 2.23 25.55
C TRP A 5 17.65 1.08 26.56
N PHE A 6 16.92 0.00 26.26
CA PHE A 6 16.85 -1.15 27.18
C PHE A 6 18.21 -1.84 27.33
N LEU A 7 18.90 -2.07 26.19
CA LEU A 7 20.22 -2.67 26.19
C LEU A 7 21.23 -1.77 26.90
N VAL A 8 21.19 -0.46 26.63
CA VAL A 8 22.08 0.52 27.29
C VAL A 8 21.87 0.52 28.81
N GLY A 9 20.62 0.52 29.29
CA GLY A 9 20.32 0.45 30.72
C GLY A 9 20.83 -0.84 31.36
N LEU A 10 20.65 -1.99 30.70
CA LEU A 10 21.12 -3.29 31.17
C LEU A 10 22.66 -3.36 31.22
N THR A 11 23.35 -2.79 30.23
CA THR A 11 24.81 -2.69 30.21
C THR A 11 25.33 -1.81 31.35
N ILE A 12 24.73 -0.64 31.57
CA ILE A 12 25.10 0.24 32.69
C ILE A 12 24.90 -0.46 34.03
N PHE A 13 23.76 -1.15 34.22
CA PHE A 13 23.49 -1.92 35.42
C PHE A 13 24.56 -2.99 35.68
N ALA A 14 24.93 -3.78 34.66
CA ALA A 14 25.97 -4.79 34.77
C ALA A 14 27.33 -4.19 35.15
N ILE A 15 27.71 -3.07 34.54
CA ILE A 15 28.97 -2.37 34.85
C ILE A 15 28.98 -1.88 36.31
N VAL A 16 27.88 -1.27 36.77
CA VAL A 16 27.76 -0.78 38.16
C VAL A 16 27.83 -1.94 39.14
N TRP A 17 27.14 -3.04 38.87
CA TRP A 17 27.14 -4.24 39.71
C TRP A 17 28.54 -4.85 39.87
N ILE A 18 29.24 -5.04 38.75
CA ILE A 18 30.60 -5.58 38.71
C ILE A 18 31.56 -4.65 39.45
N THR A 19 31.47 -3.34 39.20
CA THR A 19 32.31 -2.33 39.85
C THR A 19 32.09 -2.33 41.36
N PHE A 20 30.84 -2.28 41.81
CA PHE A 20 30.50 -2.30 43.24
C PHE A 20 31.04 -3.56 43.93
N ASN A 21 30.80 -4.75 43.38
CA ASN A 21 31.25 -6.00 43.98
C ASN A 21 32.76 -6.27 43.87
N SER A 22 33.46 -5.57 42.97
CA SER A 22 34.92 -5.63 42.83
C SER A 22 35.64 -4.73 43.82
N PHE A 23 35.10 -3.54 44.12
CA PHE A 23 35.73 -2.58 45.04
C PHE A 23 35.18 -2.64 46.48
N ALA A 24 34.07 -3.35 46.72
CA ALA A 24 33.51 -3.50 48.06
C ALA A 24 34.39 -4.36 48.99
N PRO A 25 34.52 -4.01 50.29
CA PRO A 25 35.20 -4.82 51.29
C PRO A 25 34.56 -6.21 51.45
N GLU A 26 35.40 -7.23 51.67
CA GLU A 26 35.05 -8.66 51.76
C GLU A 26 33.77 -9.01 52.56
N PRO A 27 33.46 -8.39 53.72
CA PRO A 27 32.22 -8.68 54.45
C PRO A 27 30.93 -8.17 53.79
N TRP A 28 31.01 -7.26 52.80
CA TRP A 28 29.84 -6.67 52.10
C TRP A 28 29.73 -7.15 50.65
N ARG A 29 30.59 -8.08 50.21
CA ARG A 29 30.57 -8.63 48.84
C ARG A 29 29.46 -9.66 48.72
N PHE A 30 28.32 -9.22 48.20
CA PHE A 30 27.18 -10.09 47.93
C PHE A 30 27.44 -11.02 46.74
N ASP A 31 28.24 -10.58 45.77
CA ASP A 31 28.57 -11.32 44.55
C ASP A 31 30.08 -11.22 44.24
N SER A 32 30.88 -12.06 44.88
CA SER A 32 32.34 -11.92 44.86
C SER A 32 32.93 -12.25 43.48
N ALA A 33 33.92 -11.46 43.03
CA ALA A 33 34.59 -11.68 41.75
C ALA A 33 35.32 -13.05 41.69
N ALA A 34 35.69 -13.61 42.84
CA ALA A 34 36.35 -14.91 42.96
C ALA A 34 35.49 -16.10 42.52
N ILE A 35 34.15 -15.97 42.60
CA ILE A 35 33.19 -16.98 42.16
C ILE A 35 32.59 -16.66 40.78
N GLY A 36 33.07 -15.61 40.11
CA GLY A 36 32.67 -15.27 38.74
C GLY A 36 31.29 -14.61 38.63
N PHE A 37 30.86 -13.85 39.64
CA PHE A 37 29.55 -13.16 39.66
C PHE A 37 28.35 -14.11 39.51
N THR A 38 28.32 -15.18 40.32
CA THR A 38 27.25 -16.20 40.29
C THR A 38 25.86 -15.60 40.46
N ALA A 39 25.70 -14.59 41.32
CA ALA A 39 24.39 -13.98 41.55
C ALA A 39 23.90 -13.22 40.31
N LEU A 40 24.78 -12.42 39.68
CA LEU A 40 24.47 -11.74 38.42
C LEU A 40 24.07 -12.74 37.32
N THR A 41 24.81 -13.85 37.22
CA THR A 41 24.54 -14.91 36.24
C THR A 41 23.17 -15.57 36.46
N LEU A 42 22.81 -15.84 37.71
CA LEU A 42 21.49 -16.38 38.05
C LEU A 42 20.36 -15.40 37.68
N ILE A 43 20.54 -14.11 37.97
CA ILE A 43 19.53 -13.09 37.63
C ILE A 43 19.36 -12.96 36.11
N LEU A 44 20.45 -12.94 35.35
CA LEU A 44 20.41 -12.84 33.88
C LEU A 44 19.79 -14.09 33.24
N SER A 45 20.10 -15.29 33.73
CA SER A 45 19.50 -16.52 33.22
C SER A 45 17.99 -16.60 33.49
N MET A 46 17.55 -16.14 34.67
CA MET A 46 16.13 -15.98 34.98
C MET A 46 15.46 -14.96 34.06
N GLN A 47 16.10 -13.81 33.80
CA GLN A 47 15.59 -12.78 32.91
C GLN A 47 15.38 -13.33 31.49
N ALA A 48 16.34 -14.08 30.96
CA ALA A 48 16.23 -14.73 29.66
C ALA A 48 15.08 -15.75 29.61
N SER A 49 14.91 -16.54 30.69
CA SER A 49 13.85 -17.54 30.79
C SER A 49 12.45 -16.94 30.75
N TYR A 50 12.22 -15.78 31.39
CA TYR A 50 10.93 -15.09 31.34
C TYR A 50 10.71 -14.29 30.05
N ALA A 51 11.78 -13.81 29.41
CA ALA A 51 11.67 -13.08 28.15
C ALA A 51 11.19 -13.98 27.00
N ALA A 52 11.64 -15.24 26.93
CA ALA A 52 11.27 -16.17 25.87
C ALA A 52 9.74 -16.34 25.66
N PRO A 53 8.91 -16.67 26.67
CA PRO A 53 7.47 -16.81 26.47
C PRO A 53 6.78 -15.50 26.10
N MET A 54 7.24 -14.36 26.62
CA MET A 54 6.72 -13.04 26.25
C MET A 54 6.99 -12.73 24.77
N ILE A 55 8.19 -13.06 24.29
CA ILE A 55 8.56 -12.92 22.88
C ILE A 55 7.66 -13.81 22.01
N LEU A 56 7.44 -15.07 22.39
CA LEU A 56 6.57 -15.98 21.65
C LEU A 56 5.12 -15.48 21.58
N LEU A 57 4.57 -14.95 22.67
CA LEU A 57 3.23 -14.36 22.67
C LEU A 57 3.16 -13.10 21.81
N ALA A 58 4.20 -12.27 21.84
CA ALA A 58 4.30 -11.10 20.97
C ALA A 58 4.40 -11.50 19.49
N GLN A 59 5.16 -12.54 19.17
CA GLN A 59 5.30 -13.11 17.83
C GLN A 59 3.97 -13.69 17.33
N ASN A 60 3.29 -14.53 18.11
CA ASN A 60 1.97 -15.07 17.72
C ASN A 60 0.97 -13.94 17.38
N ARG A 61 0.95 -12.86 18.17
CA ARG A 61 0.09 -11.69 17.89
C ARG A 61 0.53 -10.87 16.68
N GLN A 62 1.81 -10.89 16.33
CA GLN A 62 2.30 -10.30 15.09
C GLN A 62 1.90 -11.17 13.91
N ASP A 63 2.15 -12.48 13.97
CA ASP A 63 1.80 -13.44 12.93
C ASP A 63 0.29 -13.46 12.64
N ASP A 64 -0.55 -13.38 13.67
CA ASP A 64 -2.02 -13.28 13.52
C ASP A 64 -2.42 -12.00 12.77
N ARG A 65 -1.78 -10.87 13.07
CA ARG A 65 -2.04 -9.60 12.38
C ARG A 65 -1.55 -9.64 10.94
N ASP A 66 -0.34 -10.15 10.73
CA ASP A 66 0.26 -10.26 9.41
C ASP A 66 -0.59 -11.18 8.52
N ARG A 67 -1.11 -12.28 9.08
CA ARG A 67 -2.05 -13.16 8.38
C ARG A 67 -3.32 -12.43 7.94
N VAL A 68 -3.97 -11.70 8.85
CA VAL A 68 -5.18 -10.93 8.50
C VAL A 68 -4.88 -9.87 7.44
N GLN A 69 -3.72 -9.21 7.54
CA GLN A 69 -3.29 -8.23 6.57
C GLN A 69 -3.05 -8.85 5.18
N PHE A 70 -2.39 -10.01 5.11
CA PHE A 70 -2.20 -10.74 3.86
C PHE A 70 -3.52 -11.19 3.21
N GLU A 71 -4.48 -11.69 4.02
CA GLU A 71 -5.79 -12.09 3.50
C GLU A 71 -6.54 -10.89 2.91
N GLN A 72 -6.50 -9.72 3.58
CA GLN A 72 -7.10 -8.48 3.07
C GLN A 72 -6.41 -7.99 1.80
N ASP A 73 -5.09 -8.03 1.76
CA ASP A 73 -4.32 -7.61 0.58
C ASP A 73 -4.61 -8.51 -0.62
N ARG A 74 -4.78 -9.82 -0.42
CA ARG A 74 -5.21 -10.74 -1.48
C ARG A 74 -6.59 -10.41 -2.02
N ILE A 75 -7.57 -10.17 -1.14
CA ILE A 75 -8.94 -9.79 -1.55
C ILE A 75 -8.92 -8.45 -2.30
N ARG A 76 -8.13 -7.47 -1.85
CA ARG A 76 -7.95 -6.20 -2.55
C ARG A 76 -7.32 -6.38 -3.92
N ALA A 77 -6.30 -7.24 -4.04
CA ALA A 77 -5.66 -7.54 -5.31
C ALA A 77 -6.64 -8.20 -6.31
N GLU A 78 -7.46 -9.16 -5.86
CA GLU A 78 -8.49 -9.79 -6.68
C GLU A 78 -9.53 -8.77 -7.17
N ARG A 79 -9.99 -7.87 -6.28
CA ARG A 79 -10.93 -6.78 -6.66
C ARG A 79 -10.29 -5.80 -7.65
N ASN A 80 -9.05 -5.39 -7.42
CA ASN A 80 -8.34 -4.50 -8.33
C ASN A 80 -8.15 -5.12 -9.72
N LEU A 81 -7.88 -6.43 -9.79
CA LEU A 81 -7.79 -7.15 -11.06
C LEU A 81 -9.15 -7.14 -11.77
N ALA A 82 -10.23 -7.49 -11.07
CA ALA A 82 -11.58 -7.48 -11.63
C ALA A 82 -12.01 -6.09 -12.13
N ASP A 83 -11.74 -5.04 -11.35
CA ASP A 83 -12.01 -3.66 -11.74
C ASP A 83 -11.19 -3.25 -12.97
N THR A 84 -9.93 -3.68 -13.05
CA THR A 84 -9.08 -3.42 -14.22
C THR A 84 -9.61 -4.14 -15.47
N GLU A 85 -10.04 -5.39 -15.35
CA GLU A 85 -10.68 -6.13 -16.44
C GLU A 85 -11.99 -5.50 -16.88
N TYR A 86 -12.79 -5.01 -15.93
CA TYR A 86 -14.05 -4.31 -16.19
C TYR A 86 -13.79 -3.02 -16.97
N LEU A 87 -12.89 -2.17 -16.48
CA LEU A 87 -12.48 -0.93 -17.15
C LEU A 87 -11.92 -1.21 -18.55
N ALA A 88 -11.11 -2.26 -18.72
CA ALA A 88 -10.58 -2.64 -20.04
C ALA A 88 -11.71 -3.01 -21.02
N ARG A 89 -12.72 -3.75 -20.58
CA ARG A 89 -13.90 -4.08 -21.42
C ARG A 89 -14.71 -2.84 -21.77
N GLU A 90 -14.97 -1.96 -20.81
CA GLU A 90 -15.67 -0.70 -21.06
C GLU A 90 -14.92 0.20 -22.04
N ILE A 91 -13.59 0.31 -21.93
CA ILE A 91 -12.75 1.08 -22.86
C ILE A 91 -12.84 0.52 -24.27
N VAL A 92 -12.83 -0.81 -24.43
CA VAL A 92 -12.99 -1.45 -25.76
C VAL A 92 -14.36 -1.14 -26.35
N ALA A 93 -15.43 -1.24 -25.56
CA ALA A 93 -16.78 -0.91 -26.01
C ALA A 93 -16.89 0.59 -26.40
N LEU A 94 -16.33 1.48 -25.58
CA LEU A 94 -16.29 2.92 -25.86
C LEU A 94 -15.52 3.21 -27.16
N ARG A 95 -14.35 2.57 -27.36
CA ARG A 95 -13.55 2.71 -28.58
C ARG A 95 -14.31 2.30 -29.83
N LEU A 96 -15.04 1.18 -29.77
CA LEU A 96 -15.84 0.70 -30.91
C LEU A 96 -16.96 1.70 -31.24
N ALA A 97 -17.70 2.17 -30.24
CA ALA A 97 -18.75 3.18 -30.42
C ALA A 97 -18.20 4.50 -30.99
N MET A 98 -17.03 4.95 -30.53
CA MET A 98 -16.35 6.13 -31.09
C MET A 98 -15.91 5.92 -32.55
N ASN A 99 -15.41 4.73 -32.88
CA ASN A 99 -14.95 4.41 -34.24
C ASN A 99 -16.13 4.38 -35.25
N ASP A 100 -17.30 3.93 -34.82
CA ASP A 100 -18.51 3.93 -35.66
C ASP A 100 -19.06 5.34 -35.88
N MET A 101 -19.13 6.19 -34.83
CA MET A 101 -19.58 7.58 -34.96
C MET A 101 -18.61 8.49 -35.73
N ALA A 102 -17.30 8.23 -35.65
CA ALA A 102 -16.28 9.02 -36.34
C ALA A 102 -15.80 8.36 -37.64
N SER A 103 -16.63 7.51 -38.27
CA SER A 103 -16.22 6.92 -39.55
C SER A 103 -15.96 8.04 -40.56
N LYS A 104 -14.81 7.98 -41.22
CA LYS A 104 -14.37 8.94 -42.25
C LYS A 104 -15.42 9.15 -43.33
N GLU A 105 -16.25 8.14 -43.58
CA GLU A 105 -17.31 8.18 -44.57
C GLU A 105 -18.51 9.03 -44.11
N PHE A 106 -18.88 8.99 -42.83
CA PHE A 106 -19.90 9.90 -42.27
C PHE A 106 -19.42 11.35 -42.34
N ILE A 107 -18.18 11.62 -41.89
CA ILE A 107 -17.61 12.97 -41.97
C ILE A 107 -17.52 13.44 -43.41
N ARG A 108 -17.13 12.57 -44.35
CA ARG A 108 -17.05 12.90 -45.78
C ARG A 108 -18.43 13.16 -46.39
N GLN A 109 -19.45 12.38 -46.02
CA GLN A 109 -20.82 12.59 -46.48
C GLN A 109 -21.37 13.91 -45.95
N GLU A 110 -21.18 14.21 -44.67
CA GLU A 110 -21.67 15.46 -44.08
C GLU A 110 -20.94 16.68 -44.63
N LEU A 111 -19.62 16.56 -44.85
CA LEU A 111 -18.85 17.62 -45.52
C LEU A 111 -19.33 17.85 -46.95
N ARG A 112 -19.70 16.79 -47.69
CA ARG A 112 -20.27 16.90 -49.04
C ARG A 112 -21.67 17.50 -49.03
N ALA A 113 -22.52 17.09 -48.09
CA ALA A 113 -23.88 17.62 -47.95
C ALA A 113 -23.85 19.13 -47.65
N LEU A 114 -22.96 19.56 -46.74
CA LEU A 114 -22.76 20.98 -46.44
C LEU A 114 -22.16 21.74 -47.63
N LEU A 115 -21.22 21.14 -48.37
CA LEU A 115 -20.68 21.72 -49.62
C LEU A 115 -21.79 21.91 -50.67
N GLU A 116 -22.63 20.90 -50.88
CA GLU A 116 -23.73 20.93 -51.84
C GLU A 116 -24.85 21.91 -51.45
N GLU A 117 -25.03 22.15 -50.14
CA GLU A 117 -25.93 23.18 -49.62
C GLU A 117 -25.39 24.59 -49.87
N ILE A 118 -24.07 24.80 -49.75
CA ILE A 118 -23.41 26.08 -50.07
C ILE A 118 -23.34 26.31 -51.59
N GLU A 119 -23.15 25.24 -52.36
CA GLU A 119 -23.02 25.27 -53.83
C GLU A 119 -24.38 25.34 -54.53
N LYS A 120 -25.48 25.02 -53.83
CA LYS A 120 -26.85 25.24 -54.32
C LYS A 120 -27.00 26.71 -54.70
N PRO A 121 -27.17 27.02 -56.00
CA PRO A 121 -27.40 28.39 -56.43
C PRO A 121 -28.64 28.93 -55.72
N ALA A 122 -28.63 30.21 -55.39
CA ALA A 122 -29.78 30.98 -54.94
C ALA A 122 -30.84 31.10 -56.06
N ASP A 123 -31.24 29.99 -56.67
CA ASP A 123 -32.08 29.90 -57.85
C ASP A 123 -33.36 29.12 -57.54
N LYS A 124 -34.14 29.72 -56.64
CA LYS A 124 -35.60 29.54 -56.62
C LYS A 124 -36.25 30.89 -56.36
N ALA A 125 -36.18 31.78 -57.36
CA ALA A 125 -37.20 32.80 -57.49
C ALA A 125 -38.43 32.15 -58.18
N PRO A 126 -39.61 32.09 -57.55
CA PRO A 126 -40.78 31.47 -58.16
C PRO A 126 -41.29 32.37 -59.29
N SER A 127 -41.19 31.92 -60.54
CA SER A 127 -41.79 32.61 -61.67
C SER A 127 -43.32 32.52 -61.56
N LYS A 128 -43.92 33.68 -61.31
CA LYS A 128 -45.38 33.87 -61.24
C LYS A 128 -46.02 33.46 -62.58
N LYS A 129 -47.07 32.64 -62.50
CA LYS A 129 -48.06 32.45 -63.57
C LYS A 129 -48.55 33.80 -64.11
N PRO A 130 -48.85 33.90 -65.42
CA PRO A 130 -49.99 34.68 -65.85
C PRO A 130 -51.05 33.77 -66.50
N ALA A 131 -52.29 34.05 -66.12
CA ALA A 131 -53.51 33.53 -66.71
C ALA A 131 -53.82 34.25 -68.03
N SER A 132 -54.46 33.56 -68.98
CA SER A 132 -55.41 34.10 -69.97
C SER A 132 -55.93 32.92 -70.80
N LYS A 133 -57.19 32.50 -70.62
CA LYS A 133 -58.43 32.93 -71.32
C LYS A 133 -58.56 32.34 -72.72
#